data_AF-A0AAV4AYT2-F1
#
_entry.id   AF-A0AAV4AYT2-F1
#
_cell.length_a   1.000
_cell.length_b   1.000
_cell.length_c   1.000
_cell.angle_alpha   90.00
_cell.angle_beta   90.00
_cell.angle_gamma   90.00
#
_symmetry.space_group_name_H-M   'P 1'
#
loop_
_entity.id
_entity.type
_entity.pdbx_description
1 polymer ?
#
loop_
_entity_poly.entity_id
_entity_poly.type
_entity_poly.pdbx_seq_one_letter_code
_entity_poly.pdbx_strand_id
1 'polypeptide(L)'
;MDRPLTSGNRPEDVRERQVQNHSAKEIQAENRDDVLRHPSSDKRQKINFSPASSGKQWELGKSNLEHKLTTFGDIVYQTCPVTFGAKQHQTKCPPQRSKRQLEMDTLRKQKRKLKKQIRAASSEETNGLLVIWRQLKARHSALSRAEFARKKRSQKRKNQERFIRDPFTFARQLFQQPKSGTLTVERKSSKLI
;
A
#
# COMPACT_ATOMS: atom_id res chain seq x y z
N MET A 1 45.61 25.21 54.27
CA MET A 1 46.14 24.37 53.18
C MET A 1 45.31 24.65 51.95
N ASP A 2 45.62 25.78 51.32
CA ASP A 2 44.97 26.30 50.12
C ASP A 2 45.42 25.49 48.91
N ARG A 3 44.45 25.03 48.10
CA ARG A 3 44.72 24.50 46.76
C ARG A 3 44.13 25.46 45.73
N PRO A 4 44.89 25.84 44.69
CA PRO A 4 44.51 26.91 43.77
C PRO A 4 43.54 26.43 42.69
N LEU A 5 42.72 27.39 42.24
CA LEU A 5 41.81 27.31 41.10
C LEU A 5 42.60 27.07 39.81
N THR A 6 42.41 25.91 39.18
CA THR A 6 42.88 25.67 37.81
C THR A 6 41.87 26.27 36.83
N SER A 7 42.33 27.33 36.17
CA SER A 7 41.76 28.00 35.02
C SER A 7 41.26 27.03 33.95
N GLY A 8 40.02 27.27 33.52
CA GLY A 8 39.41 26.58 32.39
C GLY A 8 40.17 26.83 31.09
N ASN A 9 40.41 25.75 30.35
CA ASN A 9 40.63 25.79 28.91
C ASN A 9 39.52 24.96 28.27
N ARG A 10 38.53 25.67 27.73
CA ARG A 10 37.45 25.13 26.92
C ARG A 10 37.88 25.37 25.46
N PRO A 11 38.20 24.34 24.67
CA PRO A 11 38.38 24.55 23.24
C PRO A 11 37.00 24.67 22.59
N GLU A 12 36.58 25.92 22.38
CA GLU A 12 35.63 26.30 21.34
C GLU A 12 36.26 25.91 19.99
N ASP A 13 35.82 24.81 19.38
CA ASP A 13 36.11 24.50 17.99
C ASP A 13 34.77 24.43 17.24
N VAL A 14 34.21 25.61 16.99
CA VAL A 14 33.10 25.87 16.09
C VAL A 14 33.59 25.63 14.67
N ARG A 15 33.57 24.38 14.22
CA ARG A 15 33.66 24.07 12.79
C ARG A 15 32.31 24.31 12.15
N GLU A 16 32.09 25.55 11.74
CA GLU A 16 31.14 25.92 10.71
C GLU A 16 31.37 25.03 9.48
N ARG A 17 30.59 23.95 9.37
CA ARG A 17 30.40 23.28 8.08
C ARG A 17 29.51 24.19 7.26
N GLN A 18 30.16 25.06 6.52
CA GLN A 18 29.58 25.84 5.43
C GLN A 18 28.78 24.88 4.54
N VAL A 19 27.46 24.91 4.66
CA VAL A 19 26.56 24.22 3.75
C VAL A 19 26.72 24.93 2.41
N GLN A 20 27.39 24.29 1.46
CA GLN A 20 27.37 24.74 0.08
C GLN A 20 25.91 24.74 -0.37
N ASN A 21 25.31 25.93 -0.39
CA ASN A 21 24.04 26.16 -1.04
C ASN A 21 24.28 25.91 -2.53
N HIS A 22 23.77 24.79 -3.05
CA HIS A 22 23.66 24.60 -4.49
C HIS A 22 22.72 25.68 -5.03
N SER A 23 23.33 26.75 -5.54
CA SER A 23 22.67 27.83 -6.24
C SER A 23 21.85 27.25 -7.39
N ALA A 24 20.59 27.67 -7.53
CA ALA A 24 19.63 27.19 -8.53
C ALA A 24 19.95 27.63 -9.97
N LYS A 25 21.23 27.71 -10.33
CA LYS A 25 21.74 28.18 -11.63
C LYS A 25 22.58 27.10 -12.32
N GLU A 26 22.08 25.88 -12.41
CA GLU A 26 22.57 24.91 -13.42
C GLU A 26 21.62 23.72 -13.56
N ILE A 27 20.41 23.99 -14.04
CA ILE A 27 19.60 22.97 -14.71
C ILE A 27 19.53 23.41 -16.16
N GLN A 28 20.58 23.11 -16.92
CA GLN A 28 20.46 23.10 -18.37
C GLN A 28 19.58 21.89 -18.69
N ALA A 29 18.34 22.15 -19.08
CA ALA A 29 17.50 21.13 -19.68
C ALA A 29 18.14 20.78 -21.03
N GLU A 30 18.96 19.73 -21.06
CA GLU A 30 19.21 19.03 -22.32
C GLU A 30 17.84 18.64 -22.86
N ASN A 31 17.46 19.20 -24.00
CA ASN A 31 16.28 18.83 -24.77
C ASN A 31 16.42 17.36 -25.18
N ARG A 32 16.08 16.46 -24.26
CA ARG A 32 15.66 15.12 -24.62
C ARG A 32 14.20 15.25 -24.98
N ASP A 33 13.94 15.16 -26.28
CA ASP A 33 12.61 14.94 -26.85
C ASP A 33 12.08 13.59 -26.35
N ASP A 34 11.77 13.49 -25.06
CA ASP A 34 10.99 12.41 -24.48
C ASP A 34 9.54 12.68 -24.90
N VAL A 35 9.26 12.32 -26.15
CA VAL A 35 7.92 12.22 -26.72
C VAL A 35 7.03 11.54 -25.69
N LEU A 36 6.10 12.31 -25.13
CA LEU A 36 5.06 11.83 -24.25
C LEU A 36 4.32 10.71 -25.01
N ARG A 37 4.66 9.45 -24.71
CA ARG A 37 4.03 8.30 -25.34
C ARG A 37 2.62 8.23 -24.80
N HIS A 38 1.68 8.87 -25.50
CA HIS A 38 0.26 8.60 -25.35
C HIS A 38 0.09 7.08 -25.36
N PRO A 39 -0.71 6.50 -24.44
CA PRO A 39 -1.02 5.08 -24.51
C PRO A 39 -1.52 4.83 -25.92
N SER A 40 -0.81 3.95 -26.63
CA SER A 40 -1.08 3.57 -28.00
C SER A 40 -2.58 3.45 -28.18
N SER A 41 -3.09 4.01 -29.26
CA SER A 41 -4.43 3.76 -29.75
C SER A 41 -4.57 2.24 -29.94
N ASP A 42 -4.91 1.54 -28.87
CA ASP A 42 -5.42 0.18 -28.93
C ASP A 42 -6.62 0.31 -29.85
N LYS A 43 -6.42 -0.16 -31.08
CA LYS A 43 -7.39 -0.10 -32.17
C LYS A 43 -8.69 -0.56 -31.55
N ARG A 44 -9.67 0.34 -31.40
CA ARG A 44 -11.02 -0.04 -30.94
C ARG A 44 -11.44 -1.13 -31.90
N GLN A 45 -11.40 -2.39 -31.45
CA GLN A 45 -11.84 -3.50 -32.26
C GLN A 45 -13.31 -3.22 -32.56
N LYS A 46 -13.61 -2.94 -33.83
CA LYS A 46 -14.99 -2.84 -34.28
C LYS A 46 -15.60 -4.19 -33.98
N ILE A 47 -16.56 -4.21 -33.06
CA ILE A 47 -17.29 -5.40 -32.69
C ILE A 47 -18.09 -5.79 -33.94
N ASN A 48 -17.70 -6.86 -34.61
CA ASN A 48 -18.49 -7.43 -35.69
C ASN A 48 -19.65 -8.17 -35.04
N PHE A 49 -20.82 -7.54 -35.04
CA PHE A 49 -22.06 -8.22 -34.72
C PHE A 49 -22.29 -9.30 -35.79
N SER A 50 -22.58 -10.54 -35.37
CA SER A 50 -23.01 -11.58 -36.31
C SER A 50 -24.21 -11.04 -37.11
N PRO A 51 -24.23 -11.22 -38.44
CA PRO A 51 -25.42 -10.86 -39.22
C PRO A 51 -26.60 -11.59 -38.60
N ALA A 52 -27.69 -10.85 -38.35
CA ALA A 52 -28.87 -11.33 -37.64
C ALA A 52 -29.21 -12.74 -38.13
N SER A 53 -29.08 -13.74 -37.24
CA SER A 53 -29.24 -15.13 -37.62
C SER A 53 -30.60 -15.30 -38.28
N SER A 54 -30.61 -15.65 -39.55
CA SER A 54 -31.73 -16.28 -40.21
C SER A 54 -32.17 -17.48 -39.37
N GLY A 55 -33.36 -17.43 -38.77
CA GLY A 55 -34.04 -18.63 -38.27
C GLY A 55 -34.64 -18.59 -36.87
N LYS A 56 -34.47 -17.53 -36.07
CA LYS A 56 -35.28 -17.34 -34.84
C LYS A 56 -36.04 -16.04 -34.93
N GLN A 57 -37.23 -16.15 -35.52
CA GLN A 57 -38.26 -15.13 -35.47
C GLN A 57 -38.55 -14.82 -33.99
N TRP A 58 -38.24 -13.59 -33.57
CA TRP A 58 -38.58 -13.14 -32.23
C TRP A 58 -40.10 -12.97 -32.19
N GLU A 59 -40.80 -13.96 -31.63
CA GLU A 59 -42.24 -13.93 -31.40
C GLU A 59 -42.57 -12.87 -30.32
N LEU A 60 -42.42 -11.58 -30.63
CA LEU A 60 -43.03 -10.49 -29.86
C LEU A 60 -44.53 -10.41 -30.22
N GLY A 61 -45.24 -11.50 -29.94
CA GLY A 61 -46.69 -11.57 -30.09
C GLY A 61 -47.39 -10.51 -29.24
N LYS A 62 -48.36 -9.82 -29.86
CA LYS A 62 -49.40 -8.91 -29.34
C LYS A 62 -49.46 -8.73 -27.81
N SER A 63 -48.47 -8.06 -27.23
CA SER A 63 -48.40 -7.76 -25.80
C SER A 63 -48.18 -6.26 -25.56
N ASN A 64 -48.53 -5.80 -24.35
CA ASN A 64 -48.39 -4.40 -23.92
C ASN A 64 -46.91 -3.95 -24.00
N LEU A 65 -46.65 -2.66 -24.26
CA LEU A 65 -45.30 -2.12 -24.48
C LEU A 65 -44.35 -2.45 -23.32
N GLU A 66 -44.86 -2.36 -22.09
CA GLU A 66 -44.14 -2.73 -20.86
C GLU A 66 -43.62 -4.17 -20.88
N HIS A 67 -44.46 -5.09 -21.38
CA HIS A 67 -44.10 -6.49 -21.49
C HIS A 67 -43.00 -6.69 -22.54
N LYS A 68 -43.07 -5.97 -23.67
CA LYS A 68 -42.04 -6.02 -24.71
C LYS A 68 -40.69 -5.48 -24.23
N LEU A 69 -40.70 -4.40 -23.46
CA LEU A 69 -39.47 -3.82 -22.88
C LEU A 69 -38.84 -4.78 -21.85
N THR A 70 -39.67 -5.41 -21.02
CA THR A 70 -39.20 -6.40 -20.04
C THR A 70 -38.57 -7.60 -20.75
N THR A 71 -39.28 -8.19 -21.71
CA THR A 71 -38.80 -9.34 -22.50
C THR A 71 -37.54 -8.99 -23.30
N PHE A 72 -37.44 -7.77 -23.84
CA PHE A 72 -36.23 -7.31 -24.51
C PHE A 72 -35.04 -7.23 -23.54
N GLY A 73 -35.26 -6.69 -22.34
CA GLY A 73 -34.26 -6.67 -21.27
C GLY A 73 -33.77 -8.09 -20.92
N ASP A 74 -34.68 -9.04 -20.79
CA ASP A 74 -34.37 -10.44 -20.51
C ASP A 74 -33.56 -11.08 -21.64
N ILE A 75 -33.94 -10.84 -22.91
CA ILE A 75 -33.21 -11.34 -24.07
C ILE A 75 -31.79 -10.78 -24.09
N VAL A 76 -31.60 -9.48 -23.85
CA VAL A 76 -30.26 -8.87 -23.79
C VAL A 76 -29.45 -9.48 -22.66
N TYR A 77 -30.05 -9.62 -21.47
CA TYR A 77 -29.36 -10.17 -20.30
C TYR A 77 -28.99 -11.65 -20.47
N GLN A 78 -29.80 -12.44 -21.19
CA GLN A 78 -29.50 -13.84 -21.51
C GLN A 78 -28.49 -13.98 -22.65
N THR A 79 -28.56 -13.12 -23.67
CA THR A 79 -27.72 -13.23 -24.87
C THR A 79 -26.30 -12.71 -24.60
N CYS A 80 -26.14 -11.62 -23.85
CA CYS A 80 -24.84 -10.99 -23.63
C CYS A 80 -23.79 -11.89 -22.93
N PRO A 81 -24.12 -12.68 -21.89
CA PRO A 81 -23.17 -13.62 -21.28
C PRO A 81 -22.77 -14.76 -22.22
N VAL A 82 -23.65 -15.17 -23.13
CA VAL A 82 -23.39 -16.25 -24.10
C VAL A 82 -22.48 -15.76 -25.23
N THR A 83 -22.70 -14.52 -25.71
CA THR A 83 -21.92 -13.96 -26.83
C THR A 83 -20.62 -13.30 -26.40
N PHE A 84 -20.59 -12.64 -25.24
CA PHE A 84 -19.43 -11.87 -24.77
C PHE A 84 -18.72 -12.49 -23.56
N GLY A 85 -19.29 -13.55 -22.97
CA GLY A 85 -18.82 -14.13 -21.72
C GLY A 85 -19.27 -13.31 -20.50
N ALA A 86 -19.59 -13.98 -19.40
CA ALA A 86 -19.78 -13.30 -18.13
C ALA A 86 -18.43 -12.74 -17.64
N LYS A 87 -18.41 -11.47 -17.23
CA LYS A 87 -17.23 -10.86 -16.59
C LYS A 87 -16.99 -11.57 -15.27
N GLN A 88 -16.13 -12.59 -15.28
CA GLN A 88 -15.76 -13.26 -14.05
C GLN A 88 -15.08 -12.26 -13.14
N HIS A 89 -15.63 -12.12 -11.93
CA HIS A 89 -14.91 -11.45 -10.88
C HIS A 89 -13.67 -12.28 -10.60
N GLN A 90 -12.52 -11.81 -11.10
CA GLN A 90 -11.23 -12.39 -10.79
C GLN A 90 -11.15 -12.46 -9.27
N THR A 91 -11.17 -13.67 -8.72
CA THR A 91 -10.99 -13.89 -7.30
C THR A 91 -9.62 -13.32 -6.98
N LYS A 92 -9.57 -12.30 -6.12
CA LYS A 92 -8.31 -11.68 -5.74
C LYS A 92 -7.49 -12.75 -5.03
N CYS A 93 -6.50 -13.31 -5.73
CA CYS A 93 -5.54 -14.21 -5.10
C CYS A 93 -4.93 -13.49 -3.89
N PRO A 94 -4.87 -14.14 -2.72
CA PRO A 94 -4.26 -13.53 -1.57
C PRO A 94 -2.82 -13.15 -1.92
N PRO A 95 -2.33 -11.98 -1.49
CA PRO A 95 -0.99 -11.53 -1.83
C PRO A 95 0.02 -12.58 -1.38
N GLN A 96 0.84 -13.04 -2.33
CA GLN A 96 1.86 -14.04 -2.07
C GLN A 96 2.88 -13.49 -1.06
N ARG A 97 3.13 -14.26 0.00
CA ARG A 97 4.07 -13.86 1.04
C ARG A 97 5.50 -13.91 0.50
N SER A 98 6.28 -12.87 0.81
CA SER A 98 7.72 -12.85 0.54
C SER A 98 8.43 -13.96 1.33
N LYS A 99 9.55 -14.47 0.81
CA LYS A 99 10.41 -15.45 1.51
C LYS A 99 10.73 -14.99 2.94
N ARG A 100 11.04 -13.71 3.14
CA ARG A 100 11.31 -13.12 4.47
C ARG A 100 10.10 -13.17 5.40
N GLN A 101 8.89 -13.00 4.87
CA GLN A 101 7.66 -13.05 5.68
C GLN A 101 7.36 -14.48 6.12
N LEU A 102 7.57 -15.45 5.23
CA LEU A 102 7.49 -16.88 5.57
C LEU A 102 8.49 -17.23 6.67
N GLU A 103 9.73 -16.78 6.54
CA GLU A 103 10.77 -17.00 7.55
C GLU A 103 10.44 -16.32 8.90
N MET A 104 9.87 -15.12 8.89
CA MET A 104 9.37 -14.50 10.12
C MET A 104 8.27 -15.32 10.79
N ASP A 105 7.37 -15.93 9.99
CA ASP A 105 6.29 -16.77 10.52
C ASP A 105 6.85 -18.07 11.13
N THR A 106 7.85 -18.71 10.51
CA THR A 106 8.51 -19.89 11.07
C THR A 106 9.24 -19.55 12.37
N LEU A 107 9.97 -18.43 12.42
CA LEU A 107 10.64 -17.95 13.63
C LEU A 107 9.64 -17.65 14.77
N ARG A 108 8.45 -17.10 14.45
CA ARG A 108 7.40 -16.90 15.47
C ARG A 108 6.93 -18.24 16.06
N LYS A 109 6.75 -19.27 15.23
CA LYS A 109 6.37 -20.62 15.68
C LYS A 109 7.46 -21.23 16.58
N GLN A 110 8.72 -21.17 16.15
CA GLN A 110 9.86 -21.69 16.91
C GLN A 110 10.01 -20.99 18.26
N LYS A 111 9.96 -19.65 18.29
CA LYS A 111 10.00 -18.88 19.55
C LYS A 111 8.87 -19.24 20.50
N ARG A 112 7.65 -19.46 19.99
CA ARG A 112 6.50 -19.90 20.80
C ARG A 112 6.74 -21.28 21.39
N LYS A 113 7.27 -22.23 20.60
CA LYS A 113 7.64 -23.58 21.09
C LYS A 113 8.72 -23.50 22.18
N LEU A 114 9.81 -22.76 21.94
CA LEU A 114 10.88 -22.55 22.94
C LEU A 114 10.36 -21.90 24.22
N LYS A 115 9.45 -20.93 24.11
CA LYS A 115 8.84 -20.32 25.31
C LYS A 115 8.00 -21.32 26.11
N LYS A 116 7.37 -22.31 25.46
CA LYS A 116 6.68 -23.40 26.17
C LYS A 116 7.69 -24.35 26.85
N GLN A 117 8.77 -24.71 26.18
CA GLN A 117 9.83 -25.56 26.73
C GLN A 117 10.50 -24.90 27.94
N ILE A 118 10.85 -23.61 27.86
CA ILE A 118 11.43 -22.84 28.97
C ILE A 118 10.54 -22.86 30.21
N ARG A 119 9.21 -22.86 30.04
CA ARG A 119 8.26 -22.91 31.16
C ARG A 119 8.20 -24.28 31.84
N ALA A 120 8.58 -25.35 31.13
CA ALA A 120 8.52 -26.73 31.62
C ALA A 120 9.90 -27.28 32.03
N ALA A 121 10.99 -26.60 31.66
CA ALA A 121 12.36 -27.04 31.87
C ALA A 121 12.86 -26.75 33.29
N SER A 122 13.88 -27.49 33.73
CA SER A 122 14.57 -27.24 35.01
C SER A 122 15.42 -25.97 34.95
N SER A 123 15.83 -25.43 36.10
CA SER A 123 16.65 -24.22 36.20
C SER A 123 17.94 -24.30 35.38
N GLU A 124 18.58 -25.47 35.31
CA GLU A 124 19.82 -25.68 34.57
C GLU A 124 19.60 -25.62 33.05
N GLU A 125 18.55 -26.27 32.55
CA GLU A 125 18.21 -26.31 31.12
C GLU A 125 17.67 -24.97 30.60
N THR A 126 17.00 -24.19 31.47
CA THR A 126 16.41 -22.90 31.08
C THR A 126 17.43 -21.93 30.52
N ASN A 127 18.66 -21.93 31.07
CA ASN A 127 19.74 -21.05 30.61
C ASN A 127 20.12 -21.33 29.15
N GLY A 128 20.27 -22.61 28.79
CA GLY A 128 20.56 -23.02 27.40
C GLY A 128 19.43 -22.64 26.44
N LEU A 129 18.18 -22.91 26.84
CA LEU A 129 17.00 -22.56 26.04
C LEU A 129 16.85 -21.05 25.84
N LEU A 130 17.20 -20.24 26.84
CA LEU A 130 17.18 -18.78 26.74
C LEU A 130 18.20 -18.26 25.72
N VAL A 131 19.40 -18.86 25.63
CA VAL A 131 20.40 -18.50 24.62
C VAL A 131 19.85 -18.71 23.21
N ILE A 132 19.28 -19.89 22.96
CA ILE A 132 18.66 -20.24 21.67
C ILE A 132 17.50 -19.26 21.36
N TRP A 133 16.67 -18.96 22.36
CA TRP A 133 15.56 -18.03 22.19
C TRP A 133 16.03 -16.60 21.84
N ARG A 134 17.11 -16.12 22.48
CA ARG A 134 17.72 -14.81 22.18
C ARG A 134 18.24 -14.77 20.74
N GLN A 135 18.91 -15.83 20.27
CA GLN A 135 19.38 -15.93 18.88
C GLN A 135 18.22 -15.86 17.88
N LEU A 136 17.14 -16.62 18.11
CA LEU A 136 15.94 -16.56 17.26
C LEU A 136 15.27 -15.18 17.30
N LYS A 137 15.25 -14.52 18.47
CA LYS A 137 14.75 -13.14 18.61
C LYS A 137 15.59 -12.16 17.79
N ALA A 138 16.92 -12.26 17.84
CA ALA A 138 17.83 -11.42 17.07
C ALA A 138 17.62 -11.59 15.56
N ARG A 139 17.54 -12.84 15.07
CA ARG A 139 17.26 -13.14 13.66
C ARG A 139 15.90 -12.58 13.22
N HIS A 140 14.84 -12.79 14.00
CA HIS A 140 13.52 -12.24 13.70
C HIS A 140 13.54 -10.70 13.65
N SER A 141 14.26 -10.05 14.57
CA SER A 141 14.41 -8.58 14.59
C SER A 141 15.13 -8.08 13.33
N ALA A 142 16.22 -8.73 12.92
CA ALA A 142 16.95 -8.38 11.69
C ALA A 142 16.06 -8.46 10.45
N LEU A 143 15.31 -9.54 10.28
CA LEU A 143 14.36 -9.70 9.17
C LEU A 143 13.23 -8.66 9.21
N SER A 144 12.70 -8.37 10.40
CA SER A 144 11.65 -7.37 10.58
C SER A 144 12.12 -5.97 10.14
N ARG A 145 13.34 -5.59 10.53
CA ARG A 145 13.94 -4.31 10.13
C ARG A 145 14.17 -4.25 8.62
N ALA A 146 14.65 -5.33 8.01
CA ALA A 146 14.85 -5.41 6.56
C ALA A 146 13.53 -5.27 5.78
N GLU A 147 12.46 -5.94 6.22
CA GLU A 147 11.12 -5.82 5.63
C GLU A 147 10.54 -4.42 5.82
N PHE A 148 10.68 -3.83 7.01
CA PHE A 148 10.25 -2.46 7.28
C PHE A 148 10.97 -1.46 6.37
N ALA A 149 12.29 -1.55 6.25
CA ALA A 149 13.07 -0.70 5.37
C ALA A 149 12.66 -0.85 3.89
N ARG A 150 12.36 -2.09 3.44
CA ARG A 150 11.84 -2.35 2.09
C ARG A 150 10.47 -1.70 1.87
N LYS A 151 9.54 -1.85 2.83
CA LYS A 151 8.22 -1.20 2.78
C LYS A 151 8.33 0.32 2.77
N LYS A 152 9.17 0.89 3.64
CA LYS A 152 9.41 2.34 3.71
C LYS A 152 9.96 2.89 2.39
N ARG A 153 10.95 2.21 1.78
CA ARG A 153 11.47 2.58 0.46
C ARG A 153 10.41 2.49 -0.63
N SER A 154 9.63 1.41 -0.66
CA SER A 154 8.53 1.26 -1.62
C SER A 154 7.47 2.36 -1.44
N GLN A 155 7.12 2.72 -0.22
CA GLN A 155 6.17 3.79 0.05
C GLN A 155 6.71 5.15 -0.39
N LYS A 156 7.99 5.44 -0.11
CA LYS A 156 8.65 6.67 -0.58
C LYS A 156 8.58 6.77 -2.11
N ARG A 157 8.94 5.70 -2.83
CA ARG A 157 8.84 5.65 -4.29
C ARG A 157 7.42 5.88 -4.79
N LYS A 158 6.43 5.19 -4.22
CA LYS A 158 5.01 5.40 -4.58
C LYS A 158 4.54 6.83 -4.32
N ASN A 159 4.99 7.45 -3.22
CA ASN A 159 4.67 8.85 -2.94
C ASN A 159 5.31 9.80 -3.96
N GLN A 160 6.56 9.56 -4.33
CA GLN A 160 7.25 10.32 -5.38
C GLN A 160 6.54 10.16 -6.73
N GLU A 161 6.22 8.93 -7.12
CA GLU A 161 5.46 8.62 -8.35
C GLU A 161 4.10 9.33 -8.37
N ARG A 162 3.40 9.40 -7.22
CA ARG A 162 2.12 10.13 -7.10
C ARG A 162 2.29 11.63 -7.26
N PHE A 163 3.31 12.21 -6.63
CA PHE A 163 3.60 13.63 -6.76
C PHE A 163 3.98 14.02 -8.19
N ILE A 164 4.85 13.23 -8.83
CA ILE A 164 5.27 13.48 -10.22
C ILE A 164 4.09 13.36 -11.18
N ARG A 165 3.20 12.36 -10.97
CA ARG A 165 2.03 12.16 -11.83
C ARG A 165 1.04 13.31 -11.75
N ASP A 166 0.75 13.81 -10.55
CA ASP A 166 -0.16 14.93 -10.34
C ASP A 166 0.20 15.68 -9.05
N PRO A 167 1.00 16.76 -9.15
CA PRO A 167 1.51 17.47 -7.99
C PRO A 167 0.41 18.24 -7.25
N PHE A 168 -0.59 18.77 -7.96
CA PHE A 168 -1.66 19.56 -7.36
C PHE A 168 -2.63 18.67 -6.58
N THR A 169 -3.03 17.52 -7.14
CA THR A 169 -3.86 16.57 -6.41
C THR A 169 -3.11 15.98 -5.22
N PHE A 170 -1.81 15.72 -5.35
CA PHE A 170 -0.99 15.26 -4.23
C PHE A 170 -0.89 16.32 -3.12
N ALA A 171 -0.59 17.58 -3.45
CA ALA A 171 -0.55 18.68 -2.49
C ALA A 171 -1.91 18.88 -1.82
N ARG A 172 -3.00 18.82 -2.61
CA ARG A 172 -4.38 18.88 -2.09
C ARG A 172 -4.64 17.77 -1.06
N GLN A 173 -4.13 16.55 -1.27
CA GLN A 173 -4.23 15.46 -0.29
C GLN A 173 -3.40 15.69 0.98
N LEU A 174 -2.29 16.42 0.92
CA LEU A 174 -1.47 16.73 2.10
C LEU A 174 -2.15 17.74 3.04
N PHE A 175 -2.80 18.75 2.46
CA PHE A 175 -3.37 19.86 3.22
C PHE A 175 -4.86 19.71 3.53
N GLN A 176 -5.59 18.84 2.82
CA GLN A 176 -6.99 18.60 3.14
C GLN A 176 -7.11 17.74 4.40
N GLN A 177 -7.80 18.29 5.39
CA GLN A 177 -8.32 17.48 6.48
C GLN A 177 -9.15 16.34 5.91
N PRO A 178 -9.10 15.14 6.51
CA PRO A 178 -9.94 14.04 6.08
C PRO A 178 -11.40 14.52 6.12
N LYS A 179 -12.10 14.42 4.99
CA LYS A 179 -13.50 14.87 4.83
C LYS A 179 -14.47 14.18 5.79
N SER A 180 -14.02 13.12 6.47
CA SER A 180 -14.78 12.39 7.47
C SER A 180 -13.88 12.01 8.64
N GLY A 181 -14.43 12.13 9.85
CA GLY A 181 -13.85 11.72 11.11
C GLY A 181 -14.92 11.78 12.19
N THR A 182 -14.82 10.92 13.20
CA THR A 182 -15.76 10.93 14.32
C THR A 182 -15.33 11.99 15.32
N LEU A 183 -16.06 13.10 15.39
CA LEU A 183 -15.84 14.14 16.40
C LEU A 183 -16.38 13.63 17.74
N THR A 184 -15.51 13.17 18.64
CA THR A 184 -15.91 12.86 20.02
C THR A 184 -16.10 14.17 20.77
N VAL A 185 -17.31 14.71 20.73
CA VAL A 185 -17.69 15.89 21.52
C VAL A 185 -18.11 15.40 22.91
N GLU A 186 -17.34 15.75 23.94
CA GLU A 186 -17.79 15.61 25.31
C GLU A 186 -18.95 16.58 25.55
N ARG A 187 -20.15 16.04 25.82
CA ARG A 187 -21.35 16.81 26.10
C ARG A 187 -21.18 17.49 27.47
N LYS A 188 -20.74 18.75 27.48
CA LYS A 188 -20.75 19.58 28.69
C LYS A 188 -22.20 19.75 29.15
N SER A 189 -22.56 19.11 30.25
CA SER A 189 -23.85 19.31 30.91
C SER A 189 -23.87 20.70 31.55
N SER A 190 -24.52 21.64 30.89
CA SER A 190 -24.93 22.89 31.51
C SER A 190 -25.94 22.58 32.60
N LYS A 191 -25.48 22.53 33.86
CA LYS A 191 -26.36 22.61 35.03
C LYS A 191 -26.98 24.00 35.04
N LEU A 192 -28.29 24.06 34.77
CA LEU A 192 -29.11 25.23 35.09
C LEU A 192 -29.20 25.33 36.61
N ILE A 193 -28.85 26.50 37.14
CA ILE A 193 -29.10 26.97 38.51
C ILE A 193 -30.54 27.47 38.55
#